data_AF-A0A2V9HIG7-F1
#
_entry.id   AF-A0A2V9HIG7-F1
#
_cell.length_a   1.000
_cell.length_b   1.000
_cell.length_c   1.000
_cell.angle_alpha   90.00
_cell.angle_beta   90.00
_cell.angle_gamma   90.00
#
_symmetry.space_group_name_H-M   'P 1'
#
loop_
_entity.id
_entity.type
_entity.pdbx_description
1 polymer ?
#
loop_
_entity_poly.entity_id
_entity_poly.type
_entity_poly.pdbx_seq_one_letter_code
_entity_poly.pdbx_strand_id
1 'polypeptide(L)'
;SVTKDADRLKFIETMISHSLSAFQLTKASFSNMNQLDQPFGYQYSLVAQNYAKTAGNLLLVRPRVLGSNSSDLLEKKEPRMYPVEFDGPMKNTDTIEIALPAGYEVDDLPPPVNADYSFASYHSKTEVNGNTLKYTRTFEVKELSVPLGKVEDLKKLYRVIAGDERNTAVLKPAAH
;
A
#
# COMPACT_ATOMS: atom_id res chain seq x y z
N SER A 1 -18.59 21.94 -9.94
CA SER A 1 -17.88 21.14 -10.95
C SER A 1 -16.42 21.09 -10.57
N VAL A 2 -15.80 19.90 -10.52
CA VAL A 2 -14.46 19.64 -9.96
C VAL A 2 -13.37 20.10 -10.95
N THR A 3 -13.24 21.42 -11.14
CA THR A 3 -12.43 22.00 -12.23
C THR A 3 -11.29 22.91 -11.79
N LYS A 4 -11.01 23.08 -10.50
CA LYS A 4 -9.82 23.82 -10.05
C LYS A 4 -8.67 22.85 -9.77
N ASP A 5 -7.50 23.13 -10.31
CA ASP A 5 -6.29 22.33 -10.05
C ASP A 5 -5.98 22.19 -8.56
N ALA A 6 -6.37 23.19 -7.76
CA ALA A 6 -6.31 23.14 -6.30
C ALA A 6 -7.13 21.99 -5.68
N ASP A 7 -8.34 21.70 -6.18
CA ASP A 7 -9.17 20.61 -5.67
C ASP A 7 -8.56 19.24 -5.99
N ARG A 8 -7.89 19.15 -7.14
CA ARG A 8 -7.21 17.92 -7.60
C ARG A 8 -5.92 17.67 -6.82
N LEU A 9 -5.16 18.72 -6.53
CA LEU A 9 -4.00 18.66 -5.65
C LEU A 9 -4.43 18.21 -4.24
N LYS A 10 -5.50 18.79 -3.71
CA LYS A 10 -6.06 18.41 -2.42
C LYS A 10 -6.46 16.94 -2.35
N PHE A 11 -6.99 16.37 -3.44
CA PHE A 11 -7.27 14.95 -3.53
C PHE A 11 -6.00 14.09 -3.40
N ILE A 12 -4.94 14.42 -4.16
CA ILE A 12 -3.65 13.71 -4.06
C ILE A 12 -3.06 13.84 -2.65
N GLU A 13 -3.06 15.03 -2.07
CA GLU A 13 -2.58 15.27 -0.71
C GLU A 13 -3.36 14.44 0.32
N THR A 14 -4.69 14.39 0.20
CA THR A 14 -5.54 13.59 1.08
C THR A 14 -5.17 12.11 0.99
N MET A 15 -5.01 11.58 -0.24
CA MET A 15 -4.62 10.18 -0.42
C MET A 15 -3.24 9.87 0.19
N ILE A 16 -2.25 10.75 -0.01
CA ILE A 16 -0.90 10.57 0.55
C ILE A 16 -0.95 10.63 2.09
N SER A 17 -1.76 11.53 2.65
CA SER A 17 -1.87 11.76 4.09
C SER A 17 -2.32 10.52 4.88
N HIS A 18 -3.06 9.61 4.24
CA HIS A 18 -3.46 8.33 4.85
C HIS A 18 -2.27 7.40 5.09
N SER A 19 -1.14 7.61 4.41
CA SER A 19 0.04 6.74 4.49
C SER A 19 1.26 7.43 5.08
N LEU A 20 1.40 8.74 4.88
CA LEU A 20 2.54 9.55 5.31
C LEU A 20 2.03 10.71 6.17
N SER A 21 2.44 10.73 7.44
CA SER A 21 2.02 11.77 8.39
C SER A 21 2.70 13.13 8.17
N ALA A 22 3.89 13.14 7.57
CA ALA A 22 4.64 14.35 7.27
C ALA A 22 5.28 14.21 5.88
N PHE A 23 4.76 14.97 4.92
CA PHE A 23 5.27 15.02 3.57
C PHE A 23 5.07 16.42 2.97
N GLN A 24 5.86 16.72 1.95
CA GLN A 24 5.69 17.91 1.11
C GLN A 24 5.60 17.47 -0.35
N LEU A 25 4.50 17.83 -1.02
CA LEU A 25 4.36 17.67 -2.46
C LEU A 25 5.25 18.71 -3.16
N THR A 26 6.14 18.28 -4.04
CA THR A 26 7.06 19.17 -4.77
C THR A 26 6.65 19.38 -6.22
N LYS A 27 5.98 18.38 -6.82
CA LYS A 27 5.46 18.43 -8.19
C LYS A 27 4.19 17.58 -8.29
N ALA A 28 3.27 17.98 -9.17
CA ALA A 28 2.15 17.15 -9.58
C ALA A 28 1.72 17.52 -11.00
N SER A 29 1.31 16.52 -11.79
CA SER A 29 0.75 16.65 -13.13
C SER A 29 -0.32 15.58 -13.36
N PHE A 30 -1.24 15.88 -14.26
CA PHE A 30 -2.31 14.98 -14.68
C PHE A 30 -2.18 14.73 -16.19
N SER A 31 -2.40 13.50 -16.62
CA SER A 31 -2.38 13.07 -18.02
C SER A 31 -3.75 12.54 -18.44
N ASN A 32 -4.09 12.76 -19.72
CA ASN A 32 -5.28 12.21 -20.37
C ASN A 32 -6.63 12.60 -19.73
N MET A 33 -6.70 13.76 -19.07
CA MET A 33 -7.88 14.20 -18.31
C MET A 33 -9.18 14.27 -19.10
N ASN A 34 -9.09 14.69 -20.36
CA ASN A 34 -10.25 14.89 -21.23
C ASN A 34 -10.29 13.87 -22.38
N GLN A 35 -9.43 12.84 -22.32
CA GLN A 35 -9.28 11.83 -23.35
C GLN A 35 -9.92 10.54 -22.85
N LEU A 36 -11.19 10.34 -23.18
CA LEU A 36 -11.99 9.19 -22.72
C LEU A 36 -11.49 7.86 -23.29
N ASP A 37 -10.66 7.91 -24.33
CA ASP A 37 -10.06 6.77 -25.02
C ASP A 37 -8.67 6.41 -24.49
N GLN A 38 -8.11 7.20 -23.57
CA GLN A 38 -6.78 6.98 -23.00
C GLN A 38 -6.84 6.77 -21.48
N PRO A 39 -5.93 5.97 -20.89
CA PRO A 39 -5.88 5.82 -19.44
C PRO A 39 -5.60 7.16 -18.76
N PHE A 40 -6.48 7.58 -17.86
CA PHE A 40 -6.21 8.71 -16.97
C PHE A 40 -4.99 8.40 -16.10
N GLY A 41 -4.10 9.38 -15.94
CA GLY A 41 -2.91 9.24 -15.12
C GLY A 41 -2.60 10.50 -14.32
N TYR A 42 -1.85 10.34 -13.25
CA TYR A 42 -1.31 11.45 -12.47
C TYR A 42 0.09 11.08 -11.99
N GLN A 43 1.00 12.05 -12.05
CA GLN A 43 2.38 11.88 -11.62
C GLN A 43 2.67 12.96 -10.59
N TYR A 44 3.41 12.60 -9.54
CA TYR A 44 3.80 13.55 -8.51
C TYR A 44 5.15 13.19 -7.91
N SER A 45 5.76 14.18 -7.26
CA SER A 45 6.98 14.03 -6.50
C SER A 45 6.75 14.58 -5.11
N LEU A 46 7.25 13.89 -4.09
CA LEU A 46 7.12 14.30 -2.71
C LEU A 46 8.42 14.10 -1.94
N VAL A 47 8.54 14.80 -0.82
CA VAL A 47 9.57 14.58 0.19
C VAL A 47 8.89 14.19 1.48
N ALA A 48 9.27 13.04 2.04
CA ALA A 48 8.81 12.59 3.36
C ALA A 48 10.01 12.46 4.29
N GLN A 49 10.05 13.28 5.34
CA GLN A 49 11.14 13.26 6.30
C GLN A 49 10.98 12.07 7.25
N ASN A 50 12.11 11.51 7.71
CA ASN A 50 12.14 10.41 8.68
C ASN A 50 11.29 9.20 8.27
N TYR A 51 11.28 8.89 6.95
CA TYR A 51 10.53 7.75 6.41
C TYR A 51 11.06 6.43 6.96
N ALA A 52 12.36 6.18 6.79
CA ALA A 52 13.05 5.09 7.48
C ALA A 52 13.21 5.44 8.96
N LYS A 53 13.09 4.44 9.84
CA LYS A 53 13.33 4.59 11.27
C LYS A 53 14.68 3.96 11.63
N THR A 54 15.44 4.63 12.50
CA THR A 54 16.70 4.11 13.02
C THR A 54 16.44 3.17 14.19
N ALA A 55 17.16 2.06 14.23
CA ALA A 55 17.18 1.10 15.34
C ALA A 55 18.64 0.70 15.61
N GLY A 56 19.33 1.44 16.47
CA GLY A 56 20.79 1.33 16.60
C GLY A 56 21.48 1.75 15.31
N ASN A 57 22.28 0.86 14.72
CA ASN A 57 22.91 1.06 13.41
C ASN A 57 22.04 0.58 12.23
N LEU A 58 20.85 0.03 12.49
CA LEU A 58 19.94 -0.47 11.46
C LEU A 58 18.96 0.61 11.00
N LEU A 59 18.50 0.49 9.75
CA LEU A 59 17.37 1.24 9.22
C LEU A 59 16.20 0.32 8.95
N LEU A 60 15.04 0.64 9.52
CA LEU A 60 13.77 -0.02 9.26
C LEU A 60 13.02 0.77 8.18
N VAL A 61 12.83 0.14 7.03
CA VAL A 61 12.18 0.74 5.85
C VAL A 61 10.87 0.01 5.59
N ARG A 62 9.74 0.69 5.71
CA ARG A 62 8.43 0.12 5.32
C ARG A 62 8.37 0.02 3.79
N PRO A 63 8.26 -1.16 3.16
CA PRO A 63 8.25 -1.24 1.70
C PRO A 63 6.95 -0.72 1.09
N ARG A 64 5.82 -0.88 1.81
CA ARG A 64 4.53 -0.30 1.45
C ARG A 64 4.49 1.20 1.76
N VAL A 65 4.79 2.03 0.76
CA VAL A 65 4.86 3.50 0.90
C VAL A 65 3.47 4.13 1.00
N LEU A 66 2.56 3.79 0.08
CA LEU A 66 1.23 4.39 -0.05
C LEU A 66 0.10 3.35 -0.10
N GLY A 67 -1.11 3.82 0.16
CA GLY A 67 -2.34 3.05 0.10
C GLY A 67 -2.53 2.08 1.27
N SER A 68 -3.76 1.61 1.45
CA SER A 68 -4.08 0.49 2.34
C SER A 68 -5.25 -0.29 1.72
N ASN A 69 -5.12 -1.62 1.69
CA ASN A 69 -6.17 -2.55 1.28
C ASN A 69 -6.84 -3.23 2.49
N SER A 70 -6.35 -2.95 3.71
CA SER A 70 -6.95 -3.45 4.94
C SER A 70 -8.15 -2.60 5.37
N SER A 71 -9.03 -3.17 6.18
CA SER A 71 -10.14 -2.47 6.81
C SER A 71 -10.38 -2.94 8.24
N ASP A 72 -10.56 -1.99 9.16
CA ASP A 72 -10.92 -2.27 10.56
C ASP A 72 -12.44 -2.52 10.75
N LEU A 73 -13.18 -2.58 9.65
CA LEU A 73 -14.62 -2.75 9.59
C LEU A 73 -15.15 -3.96 10.39
N LEU A 74 -14.32 -4.99 10.57
CA LEU A 74 -14.65 -6.25 11.25
C LEU A 74 -14.05 -6.38 12.65
N GLU A 75 -13.44 -5.33 13.19
CA GLU A 75 -12.86 -5.34 14.54
C GLU A 75 -13.84 -4.97 15.65
N LYS A 76 -15.06 -4.52 15.29
CA LYS A 76 -16.13 -4.25 16.26
C LYS A 76 -16.57 -5.54 16.97
N LYS A 77 -17.02 -5.40 18.23
CA LYS A 77 -17.42 -6.54 19.08
C LYS A 77 -18.81 -7.07 18.74
N GLU A 78 -19.67 -6.21 18.21
CA GLU A 78 -21.04 -6.56 17.85
C GLU A 78 -21.05 -7.49 16.63
N PRO A 79 -21.79 -8.62 16.68
CA PRO A 79 -21.91 -9.51 15.54
C PRO A 79 -22.62 -8.81 14.40
N ARG A 80 -22.13 -9.05 13.18
CA ARG A 80 -22.78 -8.54 11.96
C ARG A 80 -24.07 -9.30 11.67
N MET A 81 -25.10 -8.53 11.33
CA MET A 81 -26.41 -9.07 10.91
C MET A 81 -26.58 -9.12 9.39
N TYR A 82 -25.66 -8.49 8.63
CA TYR A 82 -25.71 -8.40 7.18
C TYR A 82 -24.35 -8.76 6.55
N PRO A 83 -24.36 -9.26 5.29
CA PRO A 83 -23.14 -9.48 4.51
C PRO A 83 -22.25 -8.22 4.41
N VAL A 84 -21.00 -8.43 3.99
CA VAL A 84 -20.12 -7.33 3.59
C VAL A 84 -20.28 -7.17 2.09
N GLU A 85 -20.75 -6.01 1.64
CA GLU A 85 -20.84 -5.67 0.22
C GLU A 85 -19.60 -4.89 -0.20
N PHE A 86 -19.05 -5.21 -1.37
CA PHE A 86 -17.97 -4.48 -2.02
C PHE A 86 -18.53 -3.63 -3.17
N ASP A 87 -17.80 -2.59 -3.57
CA ASP A 87 -18.20 -1.73 -4.68
C ASP A 87 -18.20 -2.46 -6.05
N GLY A 88 -17.46 -3.57 -6.14
CA GLY A 88 -17.33 -4.38 -7.33
C GLY A 88 -16.14 -5.33 -7.26
N PRO A 89 -16.04 -6.30 -8.18
CA PRO A 89 -14.79 -7.00 -8.42
C PRO A 89 -13.74 -5.98 -8.86
N MET A 90 -12.56 -6.06 -8.26
CA MET A 90 -11.47 -5.14 -8.53
C MET A 90 -10.14 -5.82 -8.37
N LYS A 91 -9.13 -5.28 -9.04
CA LYS A 91 -7.75 -5.72 -8.89
C LYS A 91 -6.83 -4.51 -8.81
N ASN A 92 -6.19 -4.34 -7.67
CA ASN A 92 -5.21 -3.30 -7.42
C ASN A 92 -3.82 -3.93 -7.40
N THR A 93 -2.88 -3.37 -8.16
CA THR A 93 -1.48 -3.82 -8.16
C THR A 93 -0.57 -2.63 -7.93
N ASP A 94 0.29 -2.76 -6.93
CA ASP A 94 1.31 -1.79 -6.59
C ASP A 94 2.69 -2.36 -6.94
N THR A 95 3.53 -1.52 -7.51
CA THR A 95 4.98 -1.78 -7.61
C THR A 95 5.70 -0.56 -7.06
N ILE A 96 6.50 -0.80 -6.03
CA ILE A 96 7.26 0.24 -5.35
C ILE A 96 8.73 -0.15 -5.42
N GLU A 97 9.56 0.78 -5.88
CA GLU A 97 11.00 0.61 -5.97
C GLU A 97 11.68 1.68 -5.11
N ILE A 98 12.50 1.23 -4.16
CA ILE A 98 13.21 2.09 -3.21
C ILE A 98 14.71 1.88 -3.42
N ALA A 99 15.39 2.91 -3.89
CA ALA A 99 16.85 2.91 -3.94
C ALA A 99 17.41 2.91 -2.52
N LEU A 100 18.31 1.98 -2.21
CA LEU A 100 18.95 1.91 -0.89
C LEU A 100 19.92 3.08 -0.72
N PRO A 101 20.02 3.66 0.49
CA PRO A 101 20.98 4.70 0.77
C PRO A 101 22.41 4.16 0.64
N ALA A 102 23.33 5.00 0.19
CA ALA A 102 24.74 4.62 0.06
C ALA A 102 25.32 4.14 1.40
N GLY A 103 26.10 3.06 1.35
CA GLY A 103 26.70 2.46 2.54
C GLY A 103 25.76 1.55 3.35
N TYR A 104 24.57 1.21 2.83
CA TYR A 104 23.67 0.24 3.44
C TYR A 104 23.41 -0.96 2.52
N GLU A 105 23.21 -2.12 3.11
CA GLU A 105 22.76 -3.35 2.47
C GLU A 105 21.56 -3.94 3.20
N VAL A 106 20.81 -4.83 2.54
CA VAL A 106 19.68 -5.52 3.15
C VAL A 106 20.19 -6.55 4.16
N ASP A 107 19.66 -6.50 5.37
CA ASP A 107 19.89 -7.49 6.42
C ASP A 107 18.75 -8.51 6.50
N ASP A 108 17.51 -8.02 6.45
CA ASP A 108 16.31 -8.85 6.52
C ASP A 108 15.18 -8.29 5.67
N LEU A 109 14.37 -9.18 5.10
CA LEU A 109 13.20 -8.84 4.30
C LEU A 109 11.96 -9.48 4.92
N PRO A 110 10.83 -8.77 4.91
CA PRO A 110 9.59 -9.37 5.37
C PRO A 110 9.20 -10.55 4.46
N PRO A 111 8.65 -11.63 5.03
CA PRO A 111 8.23 -12.79 4.25
C PRO A 111 7.10 -12.41 3.29
N PRO A 112 6.99 -13.07 2.12
CA PRO A 112 5.89 -12.85 1.22
C PRO A 112 4.57 -13.29 1.84
N VAL A 113 3.49 -12.58 1.52
CA VAL A 113 2.13 -13.01 1.87
C VAL A 113 1.47 -13.60 0.64
N ASN A 114 0.88 -14.78 0.82
CA ASN A 114 0.02 -15.41 -0.18
C ASN A 114 -1.26 -15.84 0.53
N ALA A 115 -2.36 -15.14 0.25
CA ALA A 115 -3.65 -15.38 0.89
C ALA A 115 -4.74 -15.48 -0.17
N ASP A 116 -5.27 -16.69 -0.35
CA ASP A 116 -6.29 -16.99 -1.34
C ASP A 116 -7.58 -17.44 -0.66
N TYR A 117 -8.63 -16.65 -0.86
CA TYR A 117 -9.98 -16.95 -0.44
C TYR A 117 -10.89 -17.04 -1.67
N SER A 118 -12.07 -17.63 -1.51
CA SER A 118 -13.04 -17.71 -2.61
C SER A 118 -13.49 -16.33 -3.10
N PHE A 119 -13.55 -15.34 -2.21
CA PHE A 119 -14.08 -14.00 -2.48
C PHE A 119 -13.00 -12.96 -2.78
N ALA A 120 -11.74 -13.22 -2.42
CA ALA A 120 -10.63 -12.29 -2.62
C ALA A 120 -9.28 -13.00 -2.56
N SER A 121 -8.24 -12.35 -3.07
CA SER A 121 -6.85 -12.79 -2.88
C SER A 121 -5.91 -11.63 -2.64
N TYR A 122 -4.85 -11.89 -1.90
CA TYR A 122 -3.79 -10.94 -1.59
C TYR A 122 -2.43 -11.61 -1.71
N HIS A 123 -1.57 -11.00 -2.53
CA HIS A 123 -0.22 -11.47 -2.74
C HIS A 123 0.73 -10.28 -2.60
N SER A 124 1.71 -10.37 -1.70
CA SER A 124 2.75 -9.36 -1.54
C SER A 124 4.13 -10.01 -1.48
N LYS A 125 5.14 -9.28 -1.96
CA LYS A 125 6.52 -9.73 -1.94
C LYS A 125 7.46 -8.53 -1.86
N THR A 126 8.50 -8.67 -1.05
CA THR A 126 9.63 -7.73 -1.02
C THR A 126 10.88 -8.47 -1.48
N GLU A 127 11.62 -7.89 -2.42
CA GLU A 127 12.85 -8.46 -2.96
C GLU A 127 13.93 -7.38 -3.09
N VAL A 128 15.19 -7.80 -3.15
CA VAL A 128 16.30 -6.90 -3.43
C VAL A 128 16.93 -7.26 -4.78
N ASN A 129 17.04 -6.26 -5.66
CA ASN A 129 17.67 -6.37 -6.96
C ASN A 129 18.80 -5.34 -7.04
N GLY A 130 20.04 -5.78 -6.79
CA GLY A 130 21.17 -4.86 -6.67
C GLY A 130 21.01 -3.89 -5.49
N ASN A 131 20.96 -2.59 -5.76
CA ASN A 131 20.78 -1.54 -4.76
C ASN A 131 19.31 -1.03 -4.67
N THR A 132 18.35 -1.82 -5.14
CA THR A 132 16.93 -1.46 -5.15
C THR A 132 16.11 -2.49 -4.39
N LEU A 133 15.38 -2.03 -3.38
CA LEU A 133 14.33 -2.79 -2.73
C LEU A 133 13.05 -2.67 -3.56
N LYS A 134 12.54 -3.79 -4.06
CA LYS A 134 11.31 -3.86 -4.85
C LYS A 134 10.21 -4.52 -4.02
N TYR A 135 9.12 -3.81 -3.85
CA TYR A 135 7.90 -4.33 -3.24
C TYR A 135 6.80 -4.41 -4.29
N THR A 136 6.19 -5.58 -4.42
CA THR A 136 5.01 -5.79 -5.25
C THR A 136 3.86 -6.25 -4.38
N ARG A 137 2.65 -5.77 -4.70
CA ARG A 137 1.42 -6.19 -4.03
C ARG A 137 0.30 -6.27 -5.03
N THR A 138 -0.50 -7.32 -4.96
CA THR A 138 -1.75 -7.45 -5.68
C THR A 138 -2.87 -7.79 -4.69
N PHE A 139 -3.93 -6.99 -4.69
CA PHE A 139 -5.17 -7.29 -3.98
C PHE A 139 -6.30 -7.41 -5.00
N GLU A 140 -7.01 -8.53 -4.99
CA GLU A 140 -8.08 -8.82 -5.91
C GLU A 140 -9.34 -9.19 -5.13
N VAL A 141 -10.44 -8.49 -5.41
CA VAL A 141 -11.78 -8.82 -4.96
C VAL A 141 -12.47 -9.51 -6.13
N LYS A 142 -12.97 -10.73 -5.90
CA LYS A 142 -13.51 -11.62 -6.93
C LYS A 142 -15.04 -11.65 -6.95
N GLU A 143 -15.65 -11.34 -5.81
CA GLU A 143 -17.09 -11.42 -5.57
C GLU A 143 -17.65 -10.06 -5.17
N LEU A 144 -18.94 -9.83 -5.36
CA LEU A 144 -19.61 -8.60 -4.94
C LEU A 144 -19.82 -8.52 -3.42
N SER A 145 -19.88 -9.67 -2.76
CA SER A 145 -20.15 -9.71 -1.32
C SER A 145 -19.51 -10.89 -0.62
N VAL A 146 -19.37 -10.75 0.70
CA VAL A 146 -18.95 -11.82 1.61
C VAL A 146 -20.13 -12.17 2.53
N PRO A 147 -20.69 -13.38 2.42
CA PRO A 147 -21.81 -13.80 3.27
C PRO A 147 -21.36 -13.94 4.73
N LEU A 148 -22.32 -13.87 5.67
CA LEU A 148 -22.07 -13.93 7.11
C LEU A 148 -21.16 -15.10 7.53
N GLY A 149 -21.35 -16.29 6.94
CA GLY A 149 -20.54 -17.47 7.22
C GLY A 149 -19.06 -17.38 6.83
N LYS A 150 -18.65 -16.36 6.06
CA LYS A 150 -17.27 -16.11 5.62
C LYS A 150 -16.68 -14.81 6.16
N VAL A 151 -17.40 -14.08 7.02
CA VAL A 151 -16.93 -12.80 7.57
C VAL A 151 -15.67 -12.97 8.42
N GLU A 152 -15.55 -14.07 9.17
CA GLU A 152 -14.32 -14.35 9.93
C GLU A 152 -13.10 -14.56 9.03
N ASP A 153 -13.28 -15.13 7.84
CA ASP A 153 -12.20 -15.29 6.87
C ASP A 153 -11.82 -13.95 6.25
N LEU A 154 -12.80 -13.08 5.97
CA LEU A 154 -12.51 -11.71 5.54
C LEU A 154 -11.77 -10.91 6.64
N LYS A 155 -12.14 -11.10 7.90
CA LYS A 155 -11.44 -10.49 9.04
C LYS A 155 -9.99 -10.96 9.15
N LYS A 156 -9.75 -12.27 9.01
CA LYS A 156 -8.39 -12.83 8.95
C LYS A 156 -7.61 -12.23 7.78
N LEU A 157 -8.20 -12.14 6.60
CA LEU A 157 -7.58 -11.52 5.43
C LEU A 157 -7.19 -10.07 5.72
N TYR A 158 -8.08 -9.23 6.24
CA TYR A 158 -7.73 -7.85 6.60
C TYR A 158 -6.61 -7.76 7.63
N ARG A 159 -6.60 -8.62 8.65
CA ARG A 159 -5.49 -8.66 9.63
C ARG A 159 -4.16 -9.06 9.00
N VAL A 160 -4.17 -10.02 8.06
CA VAL A 160 -2.98 -10.42 7.29
C VAL A 160 -2.46 -9.25 6.47
N ILE A 161 -3.36 -8.55 5.75
CA ILE A 161 -3.01 -7.35 4.98
C ILE A 161 -2.45 -6.26 5.90
N ALA A 162 -3.11 -5.97 7.02
CA ALA A 162 -2.65 -4.98 8.00
C ALA A 162 -1.25 -5.31 8.55
N GLY A 163 -0.95 -6.59 8.78
CA GLY A 163 0.38 -7.05 9.20
C GLY A 163 1.44 -6.77 8.15
N ASP A 164 1.21 -7.22 6.91
CA ASP A 164 2.09 -6.97 5.78
C ASP A 164 2.33 -5.47 5.53
N GLU A 165 1.28 -4.66 5.57
CA GLU A 165 1.36 -3.22 5.36
C GLU A 165 2.14 -2.48 6.44
N ARG A 166 2.38 -3.10 7.59
CA ARG A 166 3.19 -2.57 8.71
C ARG A 166 4.62 -3.12 8.72
N ASN A 167 4.90 -4.19 7.97
CA ASN A 167 6.21 -4.80 7.94
C ASN A 167 7.29 -3.85 7.41
N THR A 168 8.52 -4.11 7.84
CA THR A 168 9.70 -3.34 7.48
C THR A 168 10.77 -4.25 6.92
N ALA A 169 11.42 -3.85 5.84
CA ALA A 169 12.74 -4.36 5.49
C ALA A 169 13.77 -3.74 6.45
N VAL A 170 14.77 -4.52 6.81
CA VAL A 170 15.87 -4.10 7.69
C VAL A 170 17.12 -3.89 6.83
N LEU A 171 17.74 -2.71 6.95
CA LEU A 171 19.01 -2.42 6.32
C LEU A 171 20.08 -2.27 7.39
N LYS A 172 21.29 -2.73 7.11
CA LYS A 172 22.48 -2.55 7.95
C LYS A 172 23.58 -1.81 7.20
N PRO A 173 24.55 -1.19 7.90
CA PRO A 173 25.73 -0.64 7.24
C PRO A 173 26.46 -1.75 6.48
N ALA A 174 26.81 -1.49 5.23
CA ALA A 174 27.61 -2.41 4.43
C ALA A 174 28.99 -2.59 5.07
N ALA A 175 29.48 -3.83 5.11
CA ALA A 175 30.86 -4.07 5.52
C ALA A 175 31.82 -3.50 4.47
N HIS A 176 32.75 -2.64 4.91
CA HIS A 176 33.84 -2.14 4.07
C HIS A 176 34.95 -3.17 3.92
#